data_AF-M7YGU3-F1
#
_entry.id   AF-M7YGU3-F1
#
_cell.length_a   1.000
_cell.length_b   1.000
_cell.length_c   1.000
_cell.angle_alpha   90.00
_cell.angle_beta   90.00
_cell.angle_gamma   90.00
#
_symmetry.space_group_name_H-M   'P 1'
#
loop_
_entity.id
_entity.type
_entity.pdbx_description
1 polymer ?
#
loop_
_entity_poly.entity_id
_entity_poly.type
_entity_poly.pdbx_seq_one_letter_code
_entity_poly.pdbx_strand_id
1 'polypeptide(L)'
;MGVASGMAAAAMLPGPSIPVLSQSFLVWQLILSVIVLGRKYRANQILGCLLVTTGVILSVVSGANGGSSLSDVKFFWPAVLMASSACQAGASIIKEFVFIDGAKRLEGKRPDIFVVNSFGSGFQALFVLLLLPFLSNLKGIPLTELPAYVNRGAACFLNVGGGNLNDCPGAPLLPLLFITMNMAFNISVLNLVKMSTALVASLTATLAVPLSIYVLSLPLPYMPGGTSLSTSFLVGAAVLVLGLLLYNLPQNSADQVKTE
;
A
#
# COMPACT_ATOMS: atom_id res chain seq x y z
N MET A 1 -10.13 9.59 1.03
CA MET A 1 -10.82 8.44 1.66
C MET A 1 -9.95 7.19 1.73
N GLY A 2 -9.50 6.60 0.61
CA GLY A 2 -8.67 5.39 0.62
C GLY A 2 -7.44 5.46 1.55
N VAL A 3 -6.63 6.52 1.43
CA VAL A 3 -5.46 6.71 2.32
C VAL A 3 -5.86 6.78 3.80
N ALA A 4 -6.93 7.52 4.10
CA ALA A 4 -7.40 7.71 5.47
C ALA A 4 -7.90 6.40 6.11
N SER A 5 -8.73 5.64 5.40
CA SER A 5 -9.21 4.33 5.86
C SER A 5 -8.10 3.28 5.90
N GLY A 6 -7.16 3.35 4.96
CA GLY A 6 -5.98 2.47 4.92
C GLY A 6 -5.06 2.69 6.11
N MET A 7 -4.78 3.95 6.47
CA MET A 7 -4.00 4.29 7.67
C MET A 7 -4.72 3.90 8.96
N ALA A 8 -6.03 4.09 9.03
CA ALA A 8 -6.83 3.67 10.18
C ALA A 8 -6.78 2.14 10.38
N ALA A 9 -6.93 1.38 9.30
CA ALA A 9 -6.82 -0.09 9.35
C ALA A 9 -5.40 -0.57 9.66
N ALA A 10 -4.38 0.05 9.05
CA ALA A 10 -2.98 -0.28 9.29
C ALA A 10 -2.58 -0.10 10.77
N ALA A 11 -3.16 0.88 11.48
CA ALA A 11 -2.91 1.08 12.90
C ALA A 11 -3.43 -0.06 13.80
N MET A 12 -4.40 -0.83 13.32
CA MET A 12 -5.08 -1.90 14.07
C MET A 12 -4.62 -3.30 13.66
N LEU A 13 -3.78 -3.41 12.64
CA LEU A 13 -3.33 -4.67 12.05
C LEU A 13 -1.86 -4.98 12.41
N PRO A 14 -1.50 -6.26 12.56
CA PRO A 14 -0.11 -6.66 12.71
C PRO A 14 0.72 -6.23 11.49
N GLY A 15 1.91 -5.67 11.73
CA GLY A 15 2.83 -5.18 10.69
C GLY A 15 2.99 -6.13 9.49
N PRO A 16 3.30 -7.43 9.69
CA PRO A 16 3.48 -8.37 8.58
C PRO A 16 2.22 -8.61 7.72
N SER A 17 1.02 -8.41 8.28
CA SER A 17 -0.25 -8.62 7.57
C SER A 17 -0.61 -7.46 6.63
N ILE A 18 -0.07 -6.26 6.88
CA ILE A 18 -0.36 -5.06 6.09
C ILE A 18 0.13 -5.22 4.64
N PRO A 19 1.40 -5.60 4.36
CA PRO A 19 1.86 -5.85 2.98
C PRO A 19 1.04 -6.91 2.25
N VAL A 20 0.65 -7.98 2.96
CA VAL A 20 -0.14 -9.08 2.41
C VAL A 20 -1.54 -8.58 2.01
N LEU A 21 -2.25 -7.94 2.93
CA LEU A 21 -3.57 -7.37 2.66
C LEU A 21 -3.53 -6.27 1.60
N SER A 22 -2.46 -5.48 1.55
CA SER A 22 -2.26 -4.46 0.52
C SER A 22 -2.13 -5.05 -0.89
N GLN A 23 -1.81 -6.34 -1.05
CA GLN A 23 -1.80 -6.97 -2.38
C GLN A 23 -3.17 -7.17 -3.00
N SER A 24 -4.25 -7.02 -2.21
CA SER A 24 -5.61 -6.89 -2.77
C SER A 24 -5.72 -5.74 -3.78
N PHE A 25 -4.83 -4.75 -3.71
CA PHE A 25 -4.69 -3.68 -4.70
C PHE A 25 -4.58 -4.21 -6.13
N LEU A 26 -3.80 -5.27 -6.37
CA LEU A 26 -3.62 -5.84 -7.72
C LEU A 26 -4.92 -6.45 -8.27
N VAL A 27 -5.67 -7.12 -7.40
CA VAL A 27 -6.96 -7.73 -7.76
C VAL A 27 -7.95 -6.64 -8.18
N TRP A 28 -8.08 -5.59 -7.35
CA TRP A 28 -8.93 -4.46 -7.66
C TRP A 28 -8.48 -3.68 -8.89
N GLN A 29 -7.17 -3.51 -9.08
CA GLN A 29 -6.61 -2.83 -10.23
C GLN A 29 -6.94 -3.57 -11.52
N LEU A 30 -6.84 -4.91 -11.55
CA LEU A 30 -7.19 -5.71 -12.72
C LEU A 30 -8.67 -5.60 -13.05
N ILE A 31 -9.55 -5.74 -12.05
CA ILE A 31 -11.01 -5.60 -12.21
C ILE A 31 -11.36 -4.22 -12.77
N LEU A 32 -10.88 -3.15 -12.13
CA LEU A 32 -11.18 -1.78 -12.53
C LEU A 32 -10.57 -1.41 -13.88
N SER A 33 -9.40 -1.94 -14.22
CA SER A 33 -8.80 -1.74 -15.54
C SER A 33 -9.61 -2.41 -16.66
N VAL A 34 -10.15 -3.61 -16.44
CA VAL A 34 -11.06 -4.24 -17.42
C VAL A 34 -12.30 -3.37 -17.62
N ILE A 35 -12.89 -2.88 -16.53
CA ILE A 35 -14.14 -2.11 -16.57
C ILE A 35 -13.94 -0.72 -17.18
N VAL A 36 -12.88 0.01 -16.79
CA VAL A 36 -12.68 1.42 -17.14
C VAL A 36 -11.82 1.59 -18.40
N LEU A 37 -10.76 0.79 -18.57
CA LEU A 37 -9.85 0.89 -19.72
C LEU A 37 -10.17 -0.13 -20.82
N GLY A 38 -11.04 -1.12 -20.56
CA GLY A 38 -11.37 -2.16 -21.54
C GLY A 38 -10.20 -3.09 -21.87
N ARG A 39 -9.18 -3.19 -21.00
CA ARG A 39 -8.00 -4.02 -21.27
C ARG A 39 -8.32 -5.50 -21.21
N LYS A 40 -7.77 -6.25 -22.16
CA LYS A 40 -7.77 -7.72 -22.14
C LYS A 40 -6.53 -8.23 -21.41
N TYR A 41 -6.74 -9.09 -20.42
CA TYR A 41 -5.68 -9.72 -19.64
C TYR A 41 -5.43 -11.15 -20.14
N ARG A 42 -4.17 -11.58 -20.15
CA ARG A 42 -3.78 -12.95 -20.55
C ARG A 42 -4.00 -13.93 -19.40
N ALA A 43 -4.11 -15.22 -19.72
CA ALA A 43 -4.38 -16.30 -18.76
C ALA A 43 -3.39 -16.32 -17.57
N ASN A 44 -2.11 -16.01 -17.79
CA ASN A 44 -1.10 -15.99 -16.73
C ASN A 44 -1.30 -14.86 -15.71
N GLN A 45 -1.77 -13.69 -16.15
CA GLN A 45 -2.08 -12.57 -15.25
C GLN A 45 -3.34 -12.89 -14.42
N ILE A 46 -4.31 -13.57 -15.02
CA ILE A 46 -5.50 -14.06 -14.32
C ILE A 46 -5.10 -15.12 -13.29
N LEU A 47 -4.26 -16.09 -13.67
CA LEU A 47 -3.78 -17.15 -12.78
C LEU A 47 -2.93 -16.58 -11.63
N GLY A 48 -2.02 -15.64 -11.92
CA GLY A 48 -1.25 -14.91 -10.90
C GLY A 48 -2.17 -14.14 -9.94
N CYS A 49 -3.20 -13.47 -10.46
CA CYS A 49 -4.19 -12.76 -9.64
C CYS A 49 -5.01 -13.72 -8.75
N LEU A 50 -5.40 -14.89 -9.26
CA LEU A 50 -6.08 -15.92 -8.47
C LEU A 50 -5.18 -16.44 -7.34
N LEU A 51 -3.90 -16.69 -7.61
CA LEU A 51 -2.94 -17.10 -6.59
C LEU A 51 -2.71 -16.02 -5.53
N VAL A 52 -2.60 -14.74 -5.93
CA VAL A 52 -2.52 -13.62 -4.98
C VAL A 52 -3.77 -13.59 -4.09
N THR A 53 -4.95 -13.76 -4.67
CA THR A 53 -6.23 -13.80 -3.91
C THR A 53 -6.24 -14.94 -2.90
N THR A 54 -5.83 -16.15 -3.31
CA THR A 54 -5.71 -17.32 -2.44
C THR A 54 -4.71 -17.09 -1.31
N GLY A 55 -3.55 -16.50 -1.61
CA GLY A 55 -2.53 -16.17 -0.61
C GLY A 55 -3.03 -15.17 0.43
N VAL A 56 -3.75 -14.12 0.00
CA VAL A 56 -4.38 -13.14 0.90
C VAL A 56 -5.42 -13.83 1.80
N ILE A 57 -6.33 -14.62 1.24
CA ILE A 57 -7.37 -15.32 2.02
C ILE A 57 -6.73 -16.25 3.05
N LEU A 58 -5.72 -17.04 2.66
CA LEU A 58 -5.05 -17.97 3.55
C LEU A 58 -4.36 -17.25 4.71
N SER A 59 -3.68 -16.13 4.44
CA SER A 59 -3.04 -15.31 5.47
C SER A 59 -4.04 -14.66 6.43
N VAL A 60 -5.22 -14.23 5.94
CA VAL A 60 -6.28 -13.65 6.78
C VAL A 60 -6.93 -14.70 7.68
N VAL A 61 -7.32 -15.85 7.13
CA VAL A 61 -7.96 -16.94 7.89
C VAL A 61 -7.02 -17.46 8.97
N SER A 62 -5.72 -17.53 8.68
CA SER A 62 -4.69 -17.91 9.66
C SER A 62 -4.58 -16.95 10.84
N GLY A 63 -4.85 -15.66 10.64
CA GLY A 63 -4.90 -14.66 11.72
C GLY A 63 -6.18 -14.69 12.54
N ALA A 64 -7.28 -15.20 11.97
CA ALA A 64 -8.60 -15.20 12.59
C ALA A 64 -8.88 -16.40 13.52
N ASN A 65 -8.23 -17.55 13.31
CA ASN A 65 -8.47 -18.81 14.06
C ASN A 65 -8.06 -18.77 15.57
N GLY A 66 -7.74 -17.60 16.13
CA GLY A 66 -7.31 -17.41 17.51
C GLY A 66 -8.39 -16.92 18.51
N GLY A 67 -9.69 -17.16 18.31
CA GLY A 67 -10.71 -16.96 19.37
C GLY A 67 -12.13 -16.59 18.90
N SER A 68 -13.13 -17.29 19.45
CA SER A 68 -14.52 -17.46 18.95
C SER A 68 -15.59 -16.43 19.40
N SER A 69 -15.23 -15.22 19.81
CA SER A 69 -16.22 -14.12 19.99
C SER A 69 -15.70 -12.71 19.65
N LEU A 70 -14.48 -12.61 19.12
CA LEU A 70 -13.86 -11.37 18.64
C LEU A 70 -13.64 -11.39 17.12
N SER A 71 -14.18 -12.38 16.42
CA SER A 71 -13.95 -12.65 15.01
C SER A 71 -14.46 -11.53 14.10
N ASP A 72 -15.63 -10.94 14.38
CA ASP A 72 -16.21 -9.90 13.53
C ASP A 72 -15.38 -8.59 13.53
N VAL A 73 -14.90 -8.16 14.70
CA VAL A 73 -14.02 -6.98 14.79
C VAL A 73 -12.63 -7.27 14.20
N LYS A 74 -12.16 -8.52 14.32
CA LYS A 74 -10.89 -8.96 13.72
C LYS A 74 -10.94 -9.04 12.19
N PHE A 75 -12.09 -9.35 11.58
CA PHE A 75 -12.27 -9.33 10.12
C PHE A 75 -12.59 -7.94 9.58
N PHE A 76 -13.18 -7.05 10.40
CA PHE A 76 -13.51 -5.69 10.00
C PHE A 76 -12.28 -4.90 9.52
N TRP A 77 -11.19 -4.87 10.29
CA TRP A 77 -9.99 -4.09 9.91
C TRP A 77 -9.28 -4.60 8.65
N PRO A 78 -9.07 -5.92 8.45
CA PRO A 78 -8.64 -6.48 7.16
C PRO A 78 -9.56 -6.08 6.01
N ALA A 79 -10.88 -6.15 6.19
CA ALA A 79 -11.85 -5.78 5.17
C ALA A 79 -11.78 -4.28 4.82
N VAL A 80 -11.62 -3.40 5.82
CA VAL A 80 -11.43 -1.95 5.62
C VAL A 80 -10.13 -1.69 4.85
N LEU A 81 -9.04 -2.42 5.13
CA LEU A 81 -7.79 -2.29 4.37
C LEU A 81 -7.96 -2.76 2.92
N MET A 82 -8.65 -3.88 2.67
CA MET A 82 -8.94 -4.35 1.32
C MET A 82 -9.84 -3.38 0.54
N ALA A 83 -10.85 -2.80 1.20
CA ALA A 83 -11.72 -1.78 0.60
C ALA A 83 -10.95 -0.49 0.31
N SER A 84 -10.03 -0.08 1.20
CA SER A 84 -9.11 1.03 0.95
C SER A 84 -8.26 0.80 -0.30
N SER A 85 -7.72 -0.40 -0.47
CA SER A 85 -6.94 -0.80 -1.65
C SER A 85 -7.75 -0.64 -2.95
N ALA A 86 -9.08 -0.86 -2.92
CA ALA A 86 -9.94 -0.63 -4.08
C ALA A 86 -9.99 0.86 -4.47
N CYS A 87 -10.12 1.77 -3.51
CA CYS A 87 -10.06 3.20 -3.78
C CYS A 87 -8.69 3.64 -4.32
N GLN A 88 -7.60 3.06 -3.79
CA GLN A 88 -6.24 3.34 -4.26
C GLN A 88 -6.04 2.83 -5.70
N ALA A 89 -6.53 1.63 -5.99
CA ALA A 89 -6.52 1.05 -7.34
C ALA A 89 -7.33 1.91 -8.32
N GLY A 90 -8.54 2.34 -7.93
CA GLY A 90 -9.35 3.25 -8.74
C GLY A 90 -8.64 4.57 -9.03
N ALA A 91 -7.98 5.17 -8.04
CA ALA A 91 -7.18 6.38 -8.26
C ALA A 91 -6.01 6.14 -9.23
N SER A 92 -5.35 4.99 -9.15
CA SER A 92 -4.28 4.59 -10.09
C SER A 92 -4.81 4.45 -11.52
N ILE A 93 -5.95 3.77 -11.69
CA ILE A 93 -6.60 3.55 -12.99
C ILE A 93 -7.10 4.86 -13.60
N ILE A 94 -7.67 5.76 -12.80
CA ILE A 94 -8.07 7.10 -13.28
C ILE A 94 -6.84 7.90 -13.72
N LYS A 95 -5.74 7.86 -12.95
CA LYS A 95 -4.47 8.49 -13.37
C LYS A 95 -3.99 7.92 -14.70
N GLU A 96 -4.01 6.60 -14.87
CA GLU A 96 -3.64 5.95 -16.13
C GLU A 96 -4.53 6.39 -17.29
N PHE A 97 -5.85 6.45 -17.08
CA PHE A 97 -6.80 6.98 -18.05
C PHE A 97 -6.48 8.42 -18.46
N VAL A 98 -6.18 9.30 -17.49
CA VAL A 98 -5.78 10.70 -17.76
C VAL A 98 -4.48 10.78 -18.54
N PHE A 99 -3.50 9.91 -18.27
CA PHE A 99 -2.27 9.86 -19.06
C PHE A 99 -2.53 9.40 -20.51
N ILE A 100 -3.39 8.42 -20.71
CA ILE A 100 -3.76 7.91 -22.04
C ILE A 100 -4.55 8.97 -22.83
N ASP A 101 -5.57 9.58 -22.21
CA ASP A 101 -6.38 10.63 -22.84
C ASP A 101 -5.55 11.89 -23.13
N GLY A 102 -4.70 12.30 -22.17
CA GLY A 102 -3.77 13.41 -22.33
C GLY A 102 -2.81 13.19 -23.51
N ALA A 103 -2.25 11.99 -23.66
CA ALA A 103 -1.38 11.67 -24.79
C ALA A 103 -2.12 11.73 -26.15
N LYS A 104 -3.41 11.37 -26.19
CA LYS A 104 -4.24 11.49 -27.40
C LYS A 104 -4.52 12.96 -27.76
N ARG A 105 -4.82 13.80 -26.75
CA ARG A 105 -5.15 15.22 -26.97
C ARG A 105 -3.94 16.11 -27.25
N LEU A 106 -2.74 15.70 -26.82
CA LEU A 106 -1.50 16.46 -26.95
C LEU A 106 -0.59 15.96 -28.08
N GLU A 107 -1.15 15.34 -29.13
CA GLU A 107 -0.41 14.87 -30.31
C GLU A 107 0.80 13.98 -29.98
N GLY A 108 0.67 13.12 -28.95
CA GLY A 108 1.75 12.22 -28.51
C GLY A 108 2.66 12.77 -27.41
N LYS A 109 2.51 14.04 -26.99
CA LYS A 109 3.17 14.54 -25.78
C LYS A 109 2.43 14.04 -24.54
N ARG A 110 3.10 13.26 -23.69
CA ARG A 110 2.51 12.78 -22.42
C ARG A 110 2.54 13.92 -21.39
N PRO A 111 1.48 14.08 -20.57
CA PRO A 111 1.52 14.96 -19.40
C PRO A 111 2.72 14.63 -18.51
N ASP A 112 3.42 15.63 -17.97
CA ASP A 112 4.54 15.34 -17.07
C ASP A 112 4.06 14.67 -15.79
N ILE A 113 4.66 13.52 -15.48
CA ILE A 113 4.36 12.71 -14.31
C ILE A 113 4.52 13.51 -13.02
N PHE A 114 5.45 14.48 -12.98
CA PHE A 114 5.69 15.31 -11.82
C PHE A 114 4.51 16.22 -11.52
N VAL A 115 3.90 16.80 -12.55
CA VAL A 115 2.73 17.66 -12.40
C VAL A 115 1.55 16.87 -11.87
N VAL A 116 1.23 15.73 -12.47
CA VAL A 116 0.12 14.87 -12.04
C VAL A 116 0.35 14.34 -10.62
N ASN A 117 1.59 13.95 -10.28
CA ASN A 117 1.92 13.49 -8.94
C ASN A 117 1.83 14.61 -7.90
N SER A 118 2.35 15.81 -8.18
CA SER A 118 2.30 16.96 -7.28
C SER A 118 0.87 17.43 -7.03
N PHE A 119 0.02 17.53 -8.07
CA PHE A 119 -1.40 17.81 -7.89
C PHE A 119 -2.08 16.71 -7.07
N GLY A 120 -1.78 15.44 -7.37
CA GLY A 120 -2.30 14.29 -6.60
C GLY A 120 -1.94 14.38 -5.12
N SER A 121 -0.68 14.64 -4.78
CA SER A 121 -0.20 14.81 -3.41
C SER A 121 -0.79 16.05 -2.73
N GLY A 122 -0.94 17.17 -3.44
CA GLY A 122 -1.55 18.40 -2.92
C GLY A 122 -3.01 18.19 -2.51
N PHE A 123 -3.82 17.62 -3.40
CA PHE A 123 -5.21 17.28 -3.07
C PHE A 123 -5.30 16.21 -1.98
N GLN A 124 -4.43 15.20 -2.01
CA GLN A 124 -4.37 14.19 -0.95
C GLN A 124 -4.12 14.84 0.42
N ALA A 125 -3.14 15.75 0.53
CA ALA A 125 -2.86 16.46 1.76
C ALA A 125 -4.05 17.30 2.23
N LEU A 126 -4.68 18.04 1.31
CA LEU A 126 -5.87 18.86 1.60
C LEU A 126 -7.03 18.00 2.14
N PHE A 127 -7.36 16.90 1.47
CA PHE A 127 -8.45 16.02 1.90
C PHE A 127 -8.12 15.26 3.20
N VAL A 128 -6.86 14.92 3.44
CA VAL A 128 -6.45 14.31 4.72
C VAL A 128 -6.59 15.31 5.85
N LEU A 129 -6.17 16.56 5.66
CA LEU A 129 -6.35 17.63 6.65
C LEU A 129 -7.84 17.90 6.92
N LEU A 130 -8.66 17.93 5.88
CA LEU A 130 -10.11 18.11 6.00
C LEU A 130 -10.79 16.94 6.74
N LEU A 131 -10.31 15.71 6.53
CA LEU A 131 -10.84 14.51 7.17
C LEU A 131 -10.22 14.24 8.56
N LEU A 132 -9.17 14.97 8.94
CA LEU A 132 -8.49 14.83 10.24
C LEU A 132 -9.44 14.84 11.45
N PRO A 133 -10.39 15.79 11.60
CA PRO A 133 -11.33 15.79 12.73
C PRO A 133 -12.17 14.51 12.80
N PHE A 134 -12.61 14.01 11.65
CA PHE A 134 -13.38 12.77 11.56
C PHE A 134 -12.52 11.55 11.94
N LEU A 135 -11.29 11.47 11.43
CA LEU A 135 -10.37 10.38 11.74
C LEU A 135 -9.95 10.36 13.21
N SER A 136 -9.75 11.52 13.81
CA SER A 136 -9.43 11.64 15.25
C SER A 136 -10.59 11.20 16.12
N ASN A 137 -11.83 11.49 15.74
CA ASN A 137 -13.02 11.01 16.44
C ASN A 137 -13.10 9.46 16.40
N LEU A 138 -12.82 8.85 15.24
CA LEU A 138 -12.73 7.38 15.11
C LEU A 138 -11.63 6.76 15.96
N LYS A 139 -10.54 7.50 16.22
CA LYS A 139 -9.44 7.08 17.10
C LYS A 139 -9.74 7.32 18.60
N GLY A 140 -10.92 7.84 18.92
CA GLY A 140 -11.36 8.12 20.29
C GLY A 140 -10.87 9.45 20.86
N ILE A 141 -10.35 10.37 20.03
CA ILE A 141 -9.89 11.70 20.47
C ILE A 141 -11.05 12.69 20.30
N PRO A 142 -11.54 13.33 21.38
CA PRO A 142 -12.59 14.34 21.27
C PRO A 142 -12.12 15.53 20.45
N LEU A 143 -13.02 16.10 19.63
CA LEU A 143 -12.71 17.18 18.69
C LEU A 143 -12.13 18.43 19.38
N THR A 144 -12.49 18.66 20.64
CA THR A 144 -12.00 19.77 21.47
C THR A 144 -10.52 19.63 21.83
N GLU A 145 -10.01 18.39 21.92
CA GLU A 145 -8.61 18.10 22.24
C GLU A 145 -7.73 18.01 20.98
N LEU A 146 -8.31 18.09 19.78
CA LEU A 146 -7.58 17.98 18.52
C LEU A 146 -6.47 19.03 18.37
N PRO A 147 -6.69 20.33 18.67
CA PRO A 147 -5.63 21.33 18.58
C PRO A 147 -4.50 21.07 19.59
N ALA A 148 -4.86 20.65 20.81
CA ALA A 148 -3.89 20.30 21.84
C ALA A 148 -3.08 19.05 21.44
N TYR A 149 -3.73 18.06 20.82
CA TYR A 149 -3.09 16.85 20.29
C TYR A 149 -2.08 17.17 19.18
N VAL A 150 -2.47 18.02 18.21
CA VAL A 150 -1.56 18.46 17.13
C VAL A 150 -0.39 19.26 17.70
N ASN A 151 -0.64 20.14 18.67
CA ASN A 151 0.41 20.93 19.30
C ASN A 151 1.39 20.06 20.11
N ARG A 152 0.90 19.06 20.85
CA ARG A 152 1.75 18.07 21.53
C ARG A 152 2.58 17.24 20.53
N GLY A 153 1.98 16.84 19.41
CA GLY A 153 2.69 16.13 18.33
C GLY A 153 3.78 17.00 17.70
N ALA A 154 3.50 18.28 17.47
CA ALA A 154 4.47 19.25 16.95
C ALA A 154 5.60 19.53 17.95
N ALA A 155 5.29 19.67 19.24
CA ALA A 155 6.27 19.83 20.31
C ALA A 155 7.20 18.61 20.42
N CYS A 156 6.64 17.39 20.35
CA CYS A 156 7.38 16.13 20.31
C CYS A 156 8.26 16.02 19.04
N PHE A 157 7.74 16.44 17.87
CA PHE A 157 8.50 16.44 16.62
C PHE A 157 9.63 17.46 16.61
N LEU A 158 9.39 18.69 17.06
CA LEU A 158 10.40 19.76 17.10
C LEU A 158 11.35 19.63 18.30
N ASN A 159 11.09 18.69 19.20
CA ASN A 159 11.79 18.53 20.47
C ASN A 159 11.80 19.83 21.31
N VAL A 160 10.69 20.58 21.26
CA VAL A 160 10.50 21.85 21.97
C VAL A 160 9.56 21.62 23.15
N GLY A 161 10.13 21.41 24.35
CA GLY A 161 9.39 21.28 25.60
C GLY A 161 10.01 20.24 26.52
N GLY A 162 10.72 20.70 27.55
CA GLY A 162 11.42 19.87 28.54
C GLY A 162 10.49 19.08 29.47
N GLY A 163 9.73 18.13 28.93
CA GLY A 163 9.33 16.92 29.64
C GLY A 163 10.34 15.82 29.33
N ASN A 164 10.69 14.99 30.33
CA ASN A 164 11.72 13.97 30.26
C ASN A 164 11.91 13.35 28.86
N LEU A 165 13.17 13.23 28.42
CA LEU A 165 13.65 12.63 27.17
C LEU A 165 13.11 11.19 26.88
N ASN A 166 12.33 10.62 27.80
CA ASN A 166 11.69 9.32 27.75
C ASN A 166 10.29 9.32 27.10
N ASP A 167 9.63 10.49 26.95
CA ASP A 167 8.24 10.55 26.45
C ASP A 167 8.14 10.54 24.91
N CYS A 168 9.22 10.83 24.20
CA CYS A 168 9.28 10.88 22.73
C CYS A 168 10.51 10.15 22.15
N PRO A 169 10.63 8.82 22.35
CA PRO A 169 11.78 8.06 21.88
C PRO A 169 11.90 8.12 20.35
N GLY A 170 13.03 8.64 19.86
CA GLY A 170 13.38 8.65 18.44
C GLY A 170 12.93 9.88 17.64
N ALA A 171 12.23 10.85 18.23
CA ALA A 171 11.94 12.13 17.56
C ALA A 171 13.12 13.11 17.68
N PRO A 172 13.44 13.95 16.66
CA PRO A 172 12.83 14.04 15.32
C PRO A 172 13.37 13.02 14.30
N LEU A 173 14.47 12.34 14.62
CA LEU A 173 15.28 11.60 13.63
C LEU A 173 14.49 10.51 12.91
N LEU A 174 13.70 9.72 13.64
CA LEU A 174 12.95 8.59 13.10
C LEU A 174 11.80 9.02 12.16
N PRO A 175 10.93 9.99 12.54
CA PRO A 175 9.97 10.59 11.59
C PRO A 175 10.63 11.21 10.36
N LEU A 176 11.75 11.91 10.52
CA LEU A 176 12.43 12.59 9.42
C LEU A 176 13.04 11.57 8.45
N LEU A 177 13.65 10.50 8.97
CA LEU A 177 14.16 9.38 8.18
C LEU A 177 13.03 8.63 7.46
N PHE A 178 11.87 8.47 8.10
CA PHE A 178 10.69 7.91 7.44
C PHE A 178 10.23 8.77 6.27
N ILE A 179 10.12 10.09 6.44
CA ILE A 179 9.69 11.02 5.38
C ILE A 179 10.67 11.01 4.22
N THR A 180 11.98 11.09 4.50
CA THR A 180 13.02 11.11 3.45
C THR A 180 13.04 9.81 2.67
N MET A 181 12.94 8.65 3.34
CA MET A 181 12.88 7.35 2.67
C MET A 181 11.61 7.19 1.83
N ASN A 182 10.44 7.61 2.34
CA ASN A 182 9.19 7.57 1.56
C ASN A 182 9.26 8.47 0.32
N MET A 183 9.85 9.67 0.42
CA MET A 183 10.03 10.55 -0.72
C MET A 183 11.03 9.98 -1.73
N ALA A 184 12.17 9.46 -1.25
CA ALA A 184 13.17 8.82 -2.10
C ALA A 184 12.57 7.60 -2.84
N PHE A 185 11.77 6.78 -2.15
CA PHE A 185 11.07 5.65 -2.74
C PHE A 185 10.07 6.09 -3.81
N ASN A 186 9.20 7.05 -3.51
CA ASN A 186 8.23 7.57 -4.49
C ASN A 186 8.91 8.15 -5.73
N ILE A 187 9.98 8.95 -5.56
CA ILE A 187 10.75 9.50 -6.68
C ILE A 187 11.43 8.39 -7.48
N SER A 188 12.01 7.39 -6.79
CA SER A 188 12.68 6.26 -7.44
C SER A 188 11.71 5.44 -8.28
N VAL A 189 10.50 5.15 -7.76
CA VAL A 189 9.46 4.45 -8.53
C VAL A 189 9.03 5.25 -9.74
N LEU A 190 8.83 6.57 -9.62
CA LEU A 190 8.48 7.43 -10.74
C LEU A 190 9.59 7.48 -11.81
N ASN A 191 10.85 7.54 -11.38
CA ASN A 191 12.00 7.51 -12.29
C ASN A 191 12.15 6.15 -12.97
N LEU A 192 11.89 5.07 -12.24
CA LEU A 192 11.95 3.71 -12.74
C LEU A 192 10.84 3.46 -13.77
N VAL A 193 9.63 3.98 -13.55
CA VAL A 193 8.55 3.97 -14.57
C VAL A 193 8.91 4.80 -15.81
N LYS A 194 9.71 5.87 -15.66
CA LYS A 194 10.20 6.69 -16.78
C LYS A 194 11.31 6.00 -17.58
N MET A 195 12.23 5.29 -16.93
CA MET A 195 13.44 4.73 -17.57
C MET A 195 13.37 3.25 -17.91
N SER A 196 12.52 2.47 -17.23
CA SER A 196 12.45 1.02 -17.38
C SER A 196 11.17 0.54 -18.04
N THR A 197 11.21 -0.70 -18.52
CA THR A 197 10.02 -1.44 -18.92
C THR A 197 9.13 -1.66 -17.69
N ALA A 198 7.81 -1.70 -17.90
CA ALA A 198 6.84 -1.95 -16.84
C ALA A 198 7.13 -3.23 -16.03
N LEU A 199 7.85 -4.17 -16.62
CA LEU A 199 8.29 -5.43 -16.01
C LEU A 199 9.28 -5.22 -14.85
N VAL A 200 10.32 -4.39 -15.03
CA VAL A 200 11.31 -4.13 -13.95
C VAL A 200 10.63 -3.40 -12.79
N ALA A 201 9.76 -2.44 -13.09
CA ALA A 201 8.98 -1.72 -12.08
C ALA A 201 8.11 -2.66 -11.24
N SER A 202 7.47 -3.61 -11.91
CA SER A 202 6.56 -4.54 -11.27
C SER A 202 7.30 -5.66 -10.52
N LEU A 203 8.48 -6.08 -10.99
CA LEU A 203 9.39 -7.00 -10.27
C LEU A 203 9.95 -6.35 -8.99
N THR A 204 10.38 -5.08 -9.05
CA THR A 204 10.83 -4.35 -7.86
C THR A 204 9.70 -4.19 -6.84
N ALA A 205 8.48 -3.87 -7.29
CA ALA A 205 7.31 -3.82 -6.41
C ALA A 205 6.96 -5.19 -5.81
N THR A 206 7.16 -6.28 -6.56
CA THR A 206 6.96 -7.66 -6.09
C THR A 206 7.93 -8.06 -4.99
N LEU A 207 9.21 -7.68 -5.12
CA LEU A 207 10.24 -7.97 -4.12
C LEU A 207 10.07 -7.18 -2.83
N ALA A 208 9.40 -6.02 -2.88
CA ALA A 208 9.12 -5.23 -1.69
C ALA A 208 8.23 -5.98 -0.68
N VAL A 209 7.34 -6.86 -1.15
CA VAL A 209 6.40 -7.62 -0.30
C VAL A 209 7.09 -8.65 0.59
N PRO A 210 7.85 -9.64 0.06
CA PRO A 210 8.56 -10.61 0.88
C PRO A 210 9.63 -9.93 1.75
N LEU A 211 10.30 -8.89 1.24
CA LEU A 211 11.28 -8.14 2.01
C LEU A 211 10.63 -7.46 3.22
N SER A 212 9.45 -6.84 3.05
CA SER A 212 8.72 -6.23 4.15
C SER A 212 8.28 -7.26 5.19
N ILE A 213 7.79 -8.42 4.75
CA ILE A 213 7.42 -9.52 5.66
C ILE A 213 8.66 -9.99 6.45
N TYR A 214 9.79 -10.17 5.78
CA TYR A 214 11.05 -10.59 6.39
C TYR A 214 11.57 -9.58 7.42
N VAL A 215 11.66 -8.30 7.03
CA VAL A 215 12.15 -7.20 7.90
C VAL A 215 11.23 -7.00 9.11
N LEU A 216 9.91 -7.09 8.94
CA LEU A 216 8.94 -6.95 10.03
C LEU A 216 8.84 -8.21 10.93
N SER A 217 9.46 -9.31 10.53
CA SER A 217 9.55 -10.53 11.34
C SER A 217 10.83 -10.59 12.17
N LEU A 218 11.82 -9.74 11.87
CA LEU A 218 13.06 -9.63 12.65
C LEU A 218 12.82 -8.83 13.95
N PRO A 219 13.42 -9.24 15.07
CA PRO A 219 13.43 -8.44 16.29
C PRO A 219 14.32 -7.21 16.07
N LEU A 220 13.71 -6.11 15.63
CA LEU A 220 14.39 -4.85 15.41
C LEU A 220 14.63 -4.13 16.76
N PRO A 221 15.70 -3.34 16.90
CA PRO A 221 16.06 -2.66 18.15
C PRO A 221 14.95 -1.74 18.72
N TYR A 222 14.00 -1.31 17.90
CA TYR A 222 12.82 -0.50 18.30
C TYR A 222 11.49 -1.28 18.26
N MET A 223 11.52 -2.58 17.97
CA MET A 223 10.36 -3.50 17.92
C MET A 223 10.73 -4.81 18.66
N PRO A 224 10.71 -4.82 20.01
CA PRO A 224 11.24 -5.92 20.81
C PRO A 224 10.37 -7.19 20.80
N GLY A 225 9.17 -7.15 20.21
CA GLY A 225 8.34 -8.32 19.96
C GLY A 225 8.45 -8.75 18.49
N GLY A 226 9.47 -9.54 18.15
CA GLY A 226 9.47 -10.25 16.86
C GLY A 226 8.21 -11.11 16.79
N THR A 227 7.30 -10.82 15.85
CA THR A 227 6.05 -11.57 15.73
C THR A 227 6.34 -13.01 15.30
N SER A 228 5.99 -13.97 16.14
CA SER A 228 5.98 -15.39 15.78
C SER A 228 4.93 -15.62 14.70
N LEU A 229 5.36 -15.64 13.44
CA LEU A 229 4.48 -15.90 12.31
C LEU A 229 3.97 -17.35 12.38
N SER A 230 2.65 -17.53 12.27
CA SER A 230 2.05 -18.86 12.09
C SER A 230 2.56 -19.49 10.80
N THR A 231 2.82 -20.80 10.81
CA THR A 231 3.19 -21.58 9.61
C THR A 231 2.18 -21.38 8.48
N SER A 232 0.89 -21.27 8.80
CA SER A 232 -0.17 -21.02 7.81
C SER A 232 -0.09 -19.62 7.18
N PHE A 233 0.36 -18.61 7.95
CA PHE A 233 0.62 -17.27 7.41
C PHE A 233 1.81 -17.26 6.46
N LEU A 234 2.88 -18.01 6.79
CA LEU A 234 4.06 -18.14 5.92
C LEU A 234 3.72 -18.85 4.60
N VAL A 235 2.88 -19.89 4.65
CA VAL A 235 2.36 -20.55 3.45
C VAL A 235 1.52 -19.58 2.61
N GLY A 236 0.62 -18.80 3.23
CA GLY A 236 -0.15 -17.77 2.53
C GLY A 236 0.73 -16.70 1.86
N ALA A 237 1.78 -16.25 2.55
CA ALA A 237 2.76 -15.32 2.01
C ALA A 237 3.55 -15.92 0.83
N ALA A 238 3.96 -17.18 0.91
CA ALA A 238 4.66 -17.87 -0.16
C ALA A 238 3.79 -18.04 -1.41
N VAL A 239 2.52 -18.43 -1.24
CA VAL A 239 1.54 -18.53 -2.34
C VAL A 239 1.30 -17.17 -3.00
N LEU A 240 1.20 -16.11 -2.20
CA LEU A 240 1.07 -14.75 -2.69
C LEU A 240 2.30 -14.33 -3.50
N VAL A 241 3.52 -14.56 -3.01
CA VAL A 241 4.76 -14.23 -3.73
C VAL A 241 4.84 -15.00 -5.05
N LEU A 242 4.46 -16.27 -5.07
CA LEU A 242 4.40 -17.07 -6.29
C LEU A 242 3.38 -16.48 -7.30
N GLY A 243 2.22 -16.06 -6.81
CA GLY A 243 1.20 -15.38 -7.63
C GLY A 243 1.71 -14.06 -8.23
N LEU A 244 2.44 -13.26 -7.44
CA LEU A 244 3.07 -12.03 -7.91
C LEU A 244 4.15 -12.31 -8.95
N LEU A 245 4.99 -13.33 -8.74
CA LEU A 245 6.00 -13.72 -9.73
C LEU A 245 5.34 -14.14 -11.05
N LEU A 246 4.31 -14.99 -10.99
CA LEU A 246 3.56 -15.43 -12.17
C LEU A 246 2.87 -14.27 -12.90
N TYR A 247 2.35 -13.30 -12.15
CA TYR A 247 1.77 -12.08 -12.72
C TYR A 247 2.82 -11.23 -13.47
N ASN A 248 4.08 -11.24 -13.00
CA ASN A 248 5.15 -10.36 -13.46
C ASN A 248 6.18 -10.99 -14.39
N LEU A 249 6.12 -12.30 -14.63
CA LEU A 249 7.03 -12.98 -15.55
C LEU A 249 6.95 -12.33 -16.94
N PRO A 250 8.08 -11.79 -17.47
CA PRO A 250 8.19 -11.44 -18.87
C PRO A 250 7.91 -12.69 -19.70
N GLN A 251 6.96 -12.62 -20.62
CA GLN A 251 6.91 -13.66 -21.62
C GLN A 251 7.92 -13.33 -22.71
N ASN A 252 8.91 -14.22 -22.87
CA ASN A 252 9.71 -14.31 -24.07
C ASN A 252 8.78 -14.32 -25.28
N SER A 253 9.08 -13.47 -26.25
CA SER A 253 8.49 -13.43 -27.59
C SER A 253 8.79 -14.74 -28.34
N ALA A 254 8.16 -15.85 -27.96
CA ALA A 254 8.27 -17.13 -28.67
C ALA A 254 6.97 -17.53 -29.40
N ASP A 255 5.84 -16.87 -29.12
CA ASP A 255 4.54 -17.16 -29.76
C ASP A 255 4.09 -16.09 -30.77
N GLN A 256 5.03 -15.40 -31.44
CA GLN A 256 4.73 -14.43 -32.51
C GLN A 256 5.42 -14.76 -33.84
N VAL A 257 5.86 -16.02 -34.06
CA VAL A 257 6.42 -16.47 -35.35
C VAL A 257 5.61 -17.63 -35.97
N LYS A 258 4.39 -17.89 -35.49
CA LYS A 258 3.47 -18.78 -36.23
C LYS A 258 2.11 -18.11 -36.28
N THR A 259 1.60 -17.95 -37.51
CA THR A 259 0.43 -17.17 -37.95
C THR A 259 0.66 -15.66 -37.84
N GLU A 260 0.98 -14.92 -38.90
CA GLU A 260 0.65 -15.05 -40.34
C GLU A 260 1.86 -14.74 -41.25
#